data_AF-A0A1G9ISH1-F1
#
_entry.id   AF-A0A1G9ISH1-F1
#
_cell.length_a   1.000
_cell.length_b   1.000
_cell.length_c   1.000
_cell.angle_alpha   90.00
_cell.angle_beta   90.00
_cell.angle_gamma   90.00
#
_symmetry.space_group_name_H-M   'P 1'
#
loop_
_entity.id
_entity.type
_entity.pdbx_description
1 polymer ?
#
loop_
_entity_poly.entity_id
_entity_poly.type
_entity_poly.pdbx_seq_one_letter_code
_entity_poly.pdbx_strand_id
1 'polypeptide(L)'
;MADAQTPFVPKGERRFDSTQTCGYQPSTAGEACGKPGAWHVMWDAELDNSITCNEHMELIQRRWMYIDRHPITSDCTMPGALWIFLNDRCEYPSETSAEKAVVREVPA
;
A
#
# COMPACT_ATOMS: atom_id res chain seq x y z
N MET A 1 -9.20 -15.84 -37.10
CA MET A 1 -8.52 -16.49 -35.97
C MET A 1 -8.53 -15.47 -34.85
N ALA A 2 -9.29 -15.72 -33.78
CA ALA A 2 -9.44 -14.76 -32.68
C ALA A 2 -8.24 -14.92 -31.74
N ASP A 3 -7.47 -13.83 -31.57
CA ASP A 3 -6.43 -13.74 -30.56
C ASP A 3 -7.04 -13.98 -29.18
N ALA A 4 -6.46 -14.94 -28.44
CA ALA A 4 -6.83 -15.22 -27.07
C ALA A 4 -6.52 -13.97 -26.23
N GLN A 5 -7.56 -13.26 -25.84
CA GLN A 5 -7.49 -12.08 -24.99
C GLN A 5 -6.95 -12.52 -23.63
N THR A 6 -5.68 -12.22 -23.38
CA THR A 6 -5.01 -12.52 -22.11
C THR A 6 -5.86 -11.92 -20.98
N PRO A 7 -6.46 -12.73 -20.09
CA PRO A 7 -7.37 -12.22 -19.05
C PRO A 7 -6.62 -11.45 -17.96
N PHE A 8 -5.30 -11.42 -18.04
CA PHE A 8 -4.42 -10.72 -17.13
C PHE A 8 -4.19 -9.31 -17.66
N VAL A 9 -4.61 -8.31 -16.88
CA VAL A 9 -4.14 -6.94 -17.04
C VAL A 9 -2.61 -7.02 -17.12
N PRO A 10 -1.97 -6.53 -18.20
CA PRO A 10 -0.51 -6.44 -18.26
C PRO A 10 -0.03 -5.79 -16.96
N LYS A 11 1.05 -6.28 -16.34
CA LYS A 11 1.60 -5.71 -15.09
C LYS A 11 1.68 -4.19 -15.28
N GLY A 12 0.71 -3.48 -14.70
CA GLY A 12 0.19 -2.26 -15.31
C GLY A 12 1.14 -1.09 -15.12
N GLU A 13 1.10 -0.13 -16.05
CA GLU A 13 1.43 1.25 -15.69
C GLU A 13 0.77 1.61 -14.36
N ARG A 14 1.42 2.44 -13.55
CA ARG A 14 0.87 2.92 -12.27
C ARG A 14 -0.50 3.54 -12.53
N ARG A 15 -1.56 2.78 -12.28
CA ARG A 15 -2.93 3.27 -12.28
C ARG A 15 -3.14 3.89 -10.91
N PHE A 16 -3.30 5.20 -10.90
CA PHE A 16 -3.72 5.95 -9.73
C PHE A 16 -5.25 5.86 -9.68
N ASP A 17 -5.80 4.71 -9.28
CA ASP A 17 -7.22 4.59 -9.01
C ASP A 17 -7.51 5.06 -7.58
N SER A 18 -7.22 6.34 -7.31
CA SER A 18 -7.34 6.96 -5.99
C SER A 18 -8.79 7.22 -5.57
N THR A 19 -9.65 6.20 -5.63
CA THR A 19 -10.91 6.18 -4.87
C THR A 19 -10.64 6.05 -3.36
N GLN A 20 -9.44 5.61 -2.99
CA GLN A 20 -8.98 5.58 -1.60
C GLN A 20 -8.82 7.00 -1.06
N THR A 21 -9.42 7.24 0.10
CA THR A 21 -9.36 8.51 0.80
C THR A 21 -8.48 8.41 2.03
N CYS A 22 -7.96 9.53 2.46
CA CYS A 22 -7.20 9.67 3.70
C CYS A 22 -8.11 9.35 4.89
N GLY A 23 -7.74 8.30 5.63
CA GLY A 23 -8.47 7.84 6.81
C GLY A 23 -8.09 8.56 8.10
N TYR A 24 -7.22 9.57 8.04
CA TYR A 24 -6.78 10.28 9.24
C TYR A 24 -7.96 10.91 9.99
N GLN A 25 -8.18 10.45 11.21
CA GLN A 25 -9.19 10.96 12.12
C GLN A 25 -8.65 10.93 13.55
N PRO A 26 -8.18 12.06 14.09
CA PRO A 26 -7.77 12.12 15.49
C PRO A 26 -9.01 11.95 16.38
N SER A 27 -8.81 11.47 17.61
CA SER A 27 -9.89 11.09 18.54
C SER A 27 -10.91 12.21 18.84
N THR A 28 -10.54 13.47 18.62
CA THR A 28 -11.40 14.64 18.84
C THR A 28 -12.00 15.22 17.55
N ALA A 29 -11.69 14.67 16.38
CA ALA A 29 -12.23 15.16 15.12
C ALA A 29 -13.65 14.66 14.88
N GLY A 30 -14.53 15.59 14.48
CA GLY A 30 -15.92 15.29 14.12
C GLY A 30 -16.08 14.45 12.85
N GLU A 31 -15.06 14.41 11.99
CA GLU A 31 -15.02 13.61 10.77
C GLU A 31 -13.60 13.21 10.37
N ALA A 32 -13.47 12.19 9.53
CA ALA A 32 -12.22 11.79 8.92
C ALA A 32 -11.81 12.75 7.78
N CYS A 33 -10.52 12.82 7.48
CA CYS A 33 -9.96 13.77 6.51
C CYS A 33 -10.61 13.69 5.11
N GLY A 34 -10.80 12.50 4.54
CA GLY A 34 -11.52 12.31 3.27
C GLY A 34 -10.83 12.81 2.00
N LYS A 35 -9.70 13.55 2.09
CA LYS A 35 -8.89 13.96 0.93
C LYS A 35 -8.38 12.74 0.15
N PRO A 36 -8.06 12.85 -1.15
CA PRO A 36 -7.47 11.73 -1.91
C PRO A 36 -6.22 11.17 -1.22
N GLY A 37 -6.18 9.84 -1.09
CA GLY A 37 -5.02 9.13 -0.59
C GLY A 37 -3.84 9.29 -1.54
N ALA A 38 -2.64 9.48 -0.97
CA ALA A 38 -1.39 9.58 -1.71
C ALA A 38 -0.34 8.58 -1.23
N TRP A 39 -0.42 8.17 0.05
CA TRP A 39 0.54 7.29 0.69
C TRP A 39 -0.15 6.10 1.35
N HIS A 40 0.51 4.97 1.28
CA HIS A 40 0.25 3.79 2.08
C HIS A 40 1.33 3.72 3.17
N VAL A 41 0.91 3.59 4.43
CA VAL A 41 1.77 3.59 5.61
C VAL A 41 1.61 2.24 6.30
N MET A 42 2.72 1.58 6.62
CA MET A 42 2.74 0.34 7.39
C MET A 42 3.19 0.65 8.81
N TRP A 43 2.27 0.51 9.77
CA TRP A 43 2.51 0.83 11.17
C TRP A 43 3.33 -0.26 11.86
N ASP A 44 3.00 -1.52 11.60
CA ASP A 44 3.66 -2.68 12.17
C ASP A 44 3.77 -3.87 11.20
N ALA A 45 4.34 -4.97 11.69
CA ALA A 45 4.54 -6.19 10.91
C ALA A 45 3.28 -7.07 10.85
N GLU A 46 2.25 -6.76 11.63
CA GLU A 46 0.98 -7.49 11.70
C GLU A 46 -0.04 -6.95 10.68
N LEU A 47 0.43 -6.13 9.74
CA LEU A 47 -0.35 -5.51 8.67
C LEU A 47 -1.30 -4.42 9.17
N ASP A 48 -1.05 -3.81 10.34
CA ASP A 48 -1.70 -2.54 10.65
C ASP A 48 -1.18 -1.47 9.66
N ASN A 49 -2.09 -0.92 8.87
CA ASN A 49 -1.76 -0.03 7.78
C ASN A 49 -2.80 1.08 7.61
N SER A 50 -2.43 2.13 6.90
CA SER A 50 -3.31 3.25 6.65
C SER A 50 -3.05 3.91 5.31
N ILE A 51 -4.10 4.51 4.76
CA ILE A 51 -4.03 5.39 3.61
C ILE A 51 -4.11 6.85 4.08
N THR A 52 -3.16 7.67 3.62
CA THR A 52 -3.05 9.07 4.01
C THR A 52 -2.77 10.00 2.83
N CYS A 53 -3.22 11.25 2.93
CA CYS A 53 -2.87 12.31 2.00
C CYS A 53 -1.48 12.88 2.32
N ASN A 54 -0.91 13.71 1.42
CA ASN A 54 0.42 14.31 1.61
C ASN A 54 0.54 15.08 2.95
N GLU A 55 -0.46 15.91 3.27
CA GLU A 55 -0.46 16.72 4.50
C GLU A 55 -0.38 15.86 5.76
N HIS A 56 -1.18 14.79 5.83
CA HIS A 56 -1.15 13.89 6.99
C HIS A 56 0.05 12.95 6.96
N MET A 57 0.65 12.64 5.80
CA MET A 57 1.94 11.96 5.75
C MET A 57 3.05 12.81 6.38
N GLU A 58 3.10 14.12 6.10
CA GLU A 58 4.06 15.03 6.73
C GLU A 58 3.86 15.12 8.25
N LEU A 59 2.60 15.10 8.70
CA LEU A 59 2.29 15.03 10.12
C LEU A 59 2.79 13.72 10.72
N ILE A 60 2.56 12.60 10.03
CA ILE A 60 2.92 11.28 10.52
C ILE A 60 4.42 11.15 10.70
N GLN A 61 5.18 11.61 9.71
CA GLN A 61 6.65 11.65 9.75
C GLN A 61 7.23 12.36 10.97
N ARG A 62 6.50 13.33 11.53
CA ARG A 62 6.96 14.14 12.66
C ARG A 62 6.55 13.58 14.01
N ARG A 63 5.53 12.69 14.06
CA ARG A 63 4.83 12.36 15.31
C ARG A 63 4.83 10.88 15.65
N TRP A 64 4.87 9.99 14.67
CA TRP A 64 4.73 8.56 14.91
C TRP A 64 5.85 7.77 14.25
N MET A 65 6.15 6.62 14.87
CA MET A 65 6.97 5.58 14.26
C MET A 65 6.08 4.72 13.36
N TYR A 66 6.65 4.27 12.25
CA TYR A 66 6.05 3.35 11.30
C TYR A 66 7.20 2.50 10.74
N ILE A 67 6.90 1.28 10.28
CA ILE A 67 7.91 0.40 9.70
C ILE A 67 8.36 0.94 8.36
N ASP A 68 7.40 1.28 7.50
CA ASP A 68 7.70 1.80 6.17
C ASP A 68 6.53 2.62 5.57
N ARG A 69 6.77 3.26 4.43
CA ARG A 69 5.74 3.96 3.65
C ARG A 69 6.09 4.01 2.17
N HIS A 70 5.08 4.11 1.32
CA HIS A 70 5.30 4.37 -0.09
C HIS A 70 4.12 5.09 -0.75
N PRO A 71 4.32 5.72 -1.92
CA PRO A 71 3.22 6.25 -2.71
C PRO A 71 2.25 5.14 -3.11
N ILE A 72 0.95 5.43 -3.06
CA ILE A 72 -0.09 4.48 -3.44
C ILE A 72 0.06 4.09 -4.91
N THR A 73 -0.09 2.80 -5.16
CA THR A 73 -0.23 2.19 -6.47
C THR A 73 -1.46 1.28 -6.47
N SER A 74 -1.91 0.87 -7.66
CA SER A 74 -3.02 -0.08 -7.83
C SER A 74 -2.88 -1.36 -7.00
N ASP A 75 -1.64 -1.80 -6.77
CA ASP A 75 -1.37 -3.06 -6.07
C ASP A 75 -1.71 -2.96 -4.56
N CYS A 76 -1.78 -1.76 -3.97
CA CYS A 76 -2.01 -1.58 -2.53
C CYS A 76 -3.40 -2.06 -2.09
N THR A 77 -4.39 -2.00 -2.98
CA THR A 77 -5.79 -2.32 -2.68
C THR A 77 -6.20 -3.70 -3.19
N MET A 78 -5.29 -4.40 -3.88
CA MET A 78 -5.57 -5.74 -4.38
C MET A 78 -5.64 -6.73 -3.21
N PRO A 79 -6.74 -7.49 -3.06
CA PRO A 79 -6.82 -8.54 -2.06
C PRO A 79 -5.66 -9.54 -2.19
N GLY A 80 -4.92 -9.78 -1.11
CA GLY A 80 -3.76 -10.68 -1.12
C GLY A 80 -2.44 -10.06 -1.58
N ALA A 81 -2.39 -8.76 -1.87
CA ALA A 81 -1.13 -8.06 -2.08
C ALA A 81 -0.26 -8.07 -0.82
N LEU A 82 1.06 -8.13 -1.02
CA LEU A 82 2.06 -8.17 0.04
C LEU A 82 2.98 -6.96 -0.06
N TRP A 83 3.49 -6.50 1.09
CA TRP A 83 4.56 -5.53 1.12
C TRP A 83 5.91 -6.17 0.75
N ILE A 84 6.60 -5.64 -0.26
CA ILE A 84 7.91 -6.13 -0.70
C ILE A 84 9.00 -5.12 -0.34
N PHE A 85 9.64 -5.32 0.81
CA PHE A 85 10.71 -4.43 1.33
C PHE A 85 11.83 -4.16 0.31
N LEU A 86 12.21 -5.16 -0.49
CA LEU A 86 13.28 -5.01 -1.47
C LEU A 86 12.94 -3.98 -2.56
N ASN A 87 11.66 -3.84 -2.88
CA ASN A 87 11.17 -3.02 -3.97
C ASN A 87 10.46 -1.76 -3.48
N ASP A 88 10.34 -1.57 -2.17
CA ASP A 88 9.65 -0.43 -1.53
C ASP A 88 8.24 -0.20 -2.12
N ARG A 89 7.49 -1.30 -2.31
CA ARG A 89 6.12 -1.26 -2.86
C ARG A 89 5.28 -2.48 -2.47
N CYS A 90 3.96 -2.31 -2.45
CA CYS A 90 3.02 -3.42 -2.49
C CYS A 90 3.06 -4.14 -3.84
N GLU A 91 2.98 -5.47 -3.82
CA GLU A 91 2.86 -6.29 -5.02
C GLU A 91 1.88 -7.43 -4.79
N TYR A 92 1.07 -7.74 -5.81
CA TYR A 92 0.36 -9.01 -5.84
C TYR A 92 1.37 -10.16 -6.05
N PRO A 93 1.35 -11.21 -5.21
CA PRO A 93 2.32 -12.29 -5.32
C PRO A 93 2.15 -13.05 -6.64
N SER A 94 3.11 -12.88 -7.56
CA SER A 94 3.40 -13.89 -8.58
C SER A 94 4.31 -14.97 -7.97
N GLU A 95 4.45 -16.13 -8.62
CA GLU A 95 5.30 -17.23 -8.11
C GLU A 95 6.72 -16.76 -7.70
N THR A 96 7.28 -15.78 -8.43
CA THR A 96 8.57 -15.14 -8.15
C THR A 96 8.58 -14.08 -7.04
N SER A 97 7.44 -13.51 -6.68
CA SER A 97 7.31 -12.49 -5.62
C SER A 97 7.05 -13.12 -4.26
N ALA A 98 6.37 -14.27 -4.22
CA ALA A 98 6.17 -15.06 -3.01
C ALA A 98 7.52 -15.53 -2.43
N GLU A 99 8.44 -15.99 -3.27
CA GLU A 99 9.80 -16.39 -2.85
C GLU A 99 10.58 -15.23 -2.22
N LYS A 100 10.37 -13.99 -2.67
CA LYS A 100 11.06 -12.79 -2.14
C LYS A 100 10.44 -12.26 -0.84
N ALA A 101 9.14 -12.42 -0.65
CA ALA A 101 8.46 -12.04 0.59
C ALA A 101 8.86 -12.93 1.77
N VAL A 102 9.18 -14.21 1.51
CA VAL A 102 9.53 -15.21 2.52
C VAL A 102 10.97 -15.08 3.06
N VAL A 103 11.87 -14.34 2.38
CA VAL A 103 13.31 -14.26 2.74
C VAL A 103 13.57 -13.49 4.05
N ARG A 104 12.54 -12.97 4.73
CA ARG A 104 12.67 -12.40 6.07
C ARG A 104 11.65 -13.03 7.02
N GLU A 105 11.88 -14.30 7.37
CA GLU A 105 11.56 -14.71 8.73
C GLU A 105 12.31 -13.78 9.68
N VAL A 106 11.56 -12.99 10.46
CA VAL A 106 12.09 -12.20 11.55
C VAL A 106 12.68 -13.20 12.56
N PRO A 107 14.00 -13.17 12.85
CA PRO A 107 14.55 -14.06 13.86
C PRO A 107 13.88 -13.76 15.21
N ALA A 108 13.46 -14.83 15.88
CA ALA A 108 12.87 -14.82 17.22
C ALA A 108 13.80 -14.20 18.28
#